data_AF-A0A848TC48-F1
#
_entry.id   AF-A0A848TC48-F1
#
_cell.length_a   1.000
_cell.length_b   1.000
_cell.length_c   1.000
_cell.angle_alpha   90.00
_cell.angle_beta   90.00
_cell.angle_gamma   90.00
#
_symmetry.space_group_name_H-M   'P 1'
#
loop_
_entity.id
_entity.type
_entity.pdbx_description
1 polymer ?
#
loop_
_entity_poly.entity_id
_entity_poly.type
_entity_poly.pdbx_seq_one_letter_code
_entity_poly.pdbx_strand_id
1 'polypeptide(L)'
;MDGDAPPSEHIVTCFAPRADGRGDELLRFDIDGKAKAVELKIGHMRKSVVAALPDIAIDLIELAAFVYAIDSSSSRGGLTVRQMGAKWHRRFRVTLPVRKLQTWCDPALKRELEETLMFLSGDRFSFTFTQMEEAEFVPERYFDFDEEDAWQPDTVLMFSGGLDSFAGALEEIIERKNRVALISHFSATKIAPIQRDLYRHMVQRLGPNALRHFPMRVQLRRGTNAEGTHRARSFLFAALGMATSVAFGRDRVAFYENGIVSLNLPPVSNVVGTRATRTTHPQTLQRFESLFSQIFSTPLKVDNPFFWRTKTEVVETIARLGMADQIAFTRSCADVHNQTKQHPHCGRCSQCIDRRFAVLAAGLQVHDPEEAYRIDLMTG
;
A
#
# COMPACT_ATOMS: atom_id res chain seq x y z
N MET A 1 -6.84 39.17 -4.99
CA MET A 1 -5.46 38.92 -5.42
C MET A 1 -5.48 37.66 -6.24
N ASP A 2 -5.09 37.81 -7.51
CA ASP A 2 -5.47 36.98 -8.65
C ASP A 2 -5.05 35.51 -8.59
N GLY A 3 -5.98 34.66 -9.04
CA GLY A 3 -5.67 33.59 -10.00
C GLY A 3 -4.92 32.37 -9.46
N ASP A 4 -5.56 31.57 -8.60
CA ASP A 4 -5.19 30.15 -8.55
C ASP A 4 -5.51 29.55 -9.93
N ALA A 5 -4.46 29.19 -10.68
CA ALA A 5 -4.65 28.52 -11.96
C ALA A 5 -5.53 27.27 -11.73
N PRO A 6 -6.56 27.04 -12.56
CA PRO A 6 -7.43 25.89 -12.36
C PRO A 6 -6.59 24.60 -12.35
N PRO A 7 -6.86 23.66 -11.44
CA PRO A 7 -6.09 22.43 -11.34
C PRO A 7 -6.11 21.72 -12.70
N SER A 8 -4.97 21.17 -13.11
CA SER A 8 -4.87 20.50 -14.41
C SER A 8 -5.87 19.36 -14.49
N GLU A 9 -6.69 19.38 -15.53
CA GLU A 9 -7.73 18.38 -15.78
C GLU A 9 -7.22 17.36 -16.81
N HIS A 10 -7.43 16.08 -16.51
CA HIS A 10 -7.04 14.94 -17.31
C HIS A 10 -8.26 14.08 -17.62
N ILE A 11 -8.40 13.66 -18.88
CA ILE A 11 -9.43 12.72 -19.31
C ILE A 11 -8.78 11.34 -19.40
N VAL A 12 -9.36 10.38 -18.68
CA VAL A 12 -8.84 9.02 -18.58
C VAL A 12 -9.90 8.03 -19.04
N THR A 13 -9.53 7.15 -19.97
CA THR A 13 -10.36 6.02 -20.38
C THR A 13 -9.64 4.72 -20.07
N CYS A 14 -10.15 3.94 -19.12
CA CYS A 14 -9.64 2.63 -18.79
C CYS A 14 -10.29 1.58 -19.69
N PHE A 15 -9.52 0.56 -20.06
CA PHE A 15 -9.99 -0.56 -20.88
C PHE A 15 -10.08 -1.82 -20.03
N ALA A 16 -10.85 -2.80 -20.49
CA ALA A 16 -10.94 -4.07 -19.81
C ALA A 16 -9.56 -4.72 -19.62
N PRO A 17 -9.33 -5.37 -18.45
CA PRO A 17 -8.12 -6.13 -18.17
C PRO A 17 -7.83 -7.15 -19.28
N ARG A 18 -6.56 -7.35 -19.59
CA ARG A 18 -6.13 -8.49 -20.40
C ARG A 18 -5.31 -9.43 -19.54
N ALA A 19 -5.85 -10.60 -19.23
CA ALA A 19 -5.09 -11.66 -18.59
C ALA A 19 -4.13 -12.30 -19.60
N ASP A 20 -2.95 -12.71 -19.14
CA ASP A 20 -2.16 -13.72 -19.81
C ASP A 20 -2.51 -15.12 -19.28
N GLY A 21 -2.10 -16.18 -19.99
CA GLY A 21 -2.36 -17.57 -19.59
C GLY A 21 -1.65 -18.01 -18.29
N ARG A 22 -1.06 -17.08 -17.53
CA ARG A 22 -0.49 -17.31 -16.20
C ARG A 22 -1.30 -16.62 -15.08
N GLY A 23 -2.40 -15.95 -15.44
CA GLY A 23 -3.22 -15.18 -14.51
C GLY A 23 -2.61 -13.83 -14.10
N ASP A 24 -1.60 -13.33 -14.82
CA ASP A 24 -1.16 -11.95 -14.68
C ASP A 24 -2.04 -11.04 -15.55
N GLU A 25 -2.45 -9.89 -15.02
CA GLU A 25 -3.33 -8.96 -15.73
C GLU A 25 -2.59 -7.72 -16.19
N LEU A 26 -2.82 -7.33 -17.44
CA LEU A 26 -2.39 -6.06 -18.00
C LEU A 26 -3.58 -5.10 -18.02
N LEU A 27 -3.54 -4.12 -17.12
CA LEU A 27 -4.52 -3.04 -17.04
C LEU A 27 -4.05 -1.89 -17.93
N ARG A 28 -4.85 -1.54 -18.93
CA ARG A 28 -4.52 -0.53 -19.94
C ARG A 28 -5.46 0.66 -19.81
N PHE A 29 -4.93 1.86 -20.00
CA PHE A 29 -5.73 3.08 -20.03
C PHE A 29 -5.10 4.11 -20.96
N ASP A 30 -5.92 5.04 -21.42
CA ASP A 30 -5.50 6.25 -22.11
C ASP A 30 -5.62 7.44 -21.15
N ILE A 31 -4.63 8.33 -21.14
CA ILE A 31 -4.68 9.61 -20.43
C ILE A 31 -4.28 10.73 -21.41
N ASP A 32 -5.24 11.61 -21.73
CA ASP A 32 -5.08 12.71 -22.69
C ASP A 32 -4.48 12.25 -24.05
N GLY A 33 -4.97 11.13 -24.60
CA GLY A 33 -4.51 10.56 -25.87
C GLY A 33 -3.18 9.79 -25.78
N LYS A 34 -2.69 9.52 -24.56
CA LYS A 34 -1.46 8.74 -24.32
C LYS A 34 -1.81 7.41 -23.67
N ALA A 35 -1.58 6.34 -24.41
CA ALA A 35 -1.69 4.98 -23.88
C ALA A 35 -0.67 4.72 -22.76
N LYS A 36 -1.16 4.12 -21.67
CA LYS A 36 -0.42 3.72 -20.47
C LYS A 36 -0.89 2.33 -20.03
N ALA A 37 -0.10 1.73 -19.15
CA ALA A 37 -0.45 0.46 -18.55
C ALA A 37 0.19 0.26 -17.18
N VAL A 38 -0.42 -0.66 -16.42
CA VAL A 38 0.11 -1.23 -15.18
C VAL A 38 -0.10 -2.74 -15.23
N GLU A 39 0.91 -3.49 -14.82
CA GLU A 39 0.79 -4.94 -14.64
C GLU A 39 0.36 -5.24 -13.22
N LEU A 40 -0.68 -6.05 -13.08
CA LEU A 40 -1.19 -6.58 -11.84
C LEU A 40 -0.86 -8.08 -11.81
N LYS A 41 0.10 -8.45 -10.96
CA LYS A 41 0.60 -9.81 -10.84
C LYS A 41 0.23 -10.36 -9.49
N ILE A 42 -0.97 -10.92 -9.47
CA ILE A 42 -1.58 -11.56 -8.32
C ILE A 42 -1.19 -13.04 -8.26
N GLY A 43 -0.56 -13.61 -9.29
CA GLY A 43 -0.24 -15.05 -9.38
C GLY A 43 0.64 -15.66 -8.27
N HIS A 44 1.13 -14.87 -7.29
CA HIS A 44 1.73 -15.39 -6.06
C HIS A 44 0.73 -15.53 -4.89
N MET A 45 -0.47 -14.96 -5.01
CA MET A 45 -1.59 -15.37 -4.17
C MET A 45 -1.89 -16.82 -4.49
N ARG A 46 -2.08 -17.62 -3.44
CA ARG A 46 -2.49 -19.01 -3.60
C ARG A 46 -3.75 -19.06 -4.46
N LYS A 47 -3.79 -20.00 -5.41
CA LYS A 47 -4.91 -20.16 -6.34
C LYS A 47 -6.25 -20.28 -5.62
N SER A 48 -6.27 -20.88 -4.44
CA SER A 48 -7.45 -20.98 -3.56
C SER A 48 -7.97 -19.62 -3.08
N VAL A 49 -7.06 -18.69 -2.73
CA VAL A 49 -7.43 -17.32 -2.32
C VAL A 49 -7.98 -16.54 -3.51
N VAL A 50 -7.34 -16.68 -4.68
CA VAL A 50 -7.82 -16.04 -5.92
C VAL A 50 -9.20 -16.58 -6.31
N ALA A 51 -9.41 -17.89 -6.24
CA ALA A 51 -10.68 -18.54 -6.56
C ALA A 51 -11.81 -18.14 -5.59
N ALA A 52 -11.48 -17.79 -4.35
CA ALA A 52 -12.43 -17.35 -3.34
C ALA A 52 -12.81 -15.86 -3.45
N LEU A 53 -12.14 -15.06 -4.30
CA LEU A 53 -12.45 -13.64 -4.44
C LEU A 53 -13.80 -13.44 -5.15
N PRO A 54 -14.75 -12.70 -4.55
CA PRO A 54 -15.95 -12.29 -5.27
C PRO A 54 -15.59 -11.25 -6.34
N ASP A 55 -16.35 -11.19 -7.43
CA ASP A 55 -16.10 -10.24 -8.53
C ASP A 55 -15.93 -8.79 -8.05
N ILE A 56 -16.65 -8.37 -7.00
CA ILE A 56 -16.53 -7.02 -6.44
C ILE A 56 -15.14 -6.77 -5.83
N ALA A 57 -14.50 -7.80 -5.28
CA ALA A 57 -13.12 -7.70 -4.78
C ALA A 57 -12.13 -7.56 -5.95
N ILE A 58 -12.39 -8.25 -7.06
CA ILE A 58 -11.58 -8.14 -8.28
C ILE A 58 -11.70 -6.72 -8.85
N ASP A 59 -12.93 -6.21 -9.00
CA ASP A 59 -13.18 -4.82 -9.42
C ASP A 59 -12.45 -3.82 -8.51
N LEU A 60 -12.48 -4.03 -7.19
CA LEU A 60 -11.79 -3.17 -6.22
C LEU A 60 -10.27 -3.18 -6.44
N ILE A 61 -9.66 -4.35 -6.62
CA ILE A 61 -8.21 -4.47 -6.85
C ILE A 61 -7.81 -3.77 -8.15
N GLU A 62 -8.55 -4.01 -9.24
CA GLU A 62 -8.31 -3.40 -10.55
C GLU A 62 -8.49 -1.88 -10.51
N LEU A 63 -9.58 -1.40 -9.89
CA LEU A 63 -9.83 0.03 -9.69
C LEU A 63 -8.67 0.68 -8.92
N ALA A 64 -8.22 0.06 -7.83
CA ALA A 64 -7.14 0.61 -7.03
C ALA A 64 -5.79 0.60 -7.79
N ALA A 65 -5.55 -0.40 -8.64
CA ALA A 65 -4.39 -0.45 -9.51
C ALA A 65 -4.44 0.62 -10.62
N PHE A 66 -5.60 0.86 -11.23
CA PHE A 66 -5.82 1.97 -12.16
C PHE A 66 -5.58 3.31 -11.49
N VAL A 67 -6.17 3.55 -10.32
CA VAL A 67 -5.99 4.80 -9.57
C VAL A 67 -4.51 5.04 -9.24
N TYR A 68 -3.78 4.02 -8.80
CA TYR A 68 -2.34 4.11 -8.58
C TYR A 68 -1.56 4.47 -9.87
N ALA A 69 -1.92 3.87 -11.00
CA ALA A 69 -1.27 4.12 -12.28
C ALA A 69 -1.60 5.51 -12.85
N ILE A 70 -2.83 5.99 -12.68
CA ILE A 70 -3.29 7.32 -13.09
C ILE A 70 -2.58 8.40 -12.27
N ASP A 71 -2.56 8.26 -10.93
CA ASP A 71 -1.82 9.15 -10.02
C ASP A 71 -0.34 9.24 -10.43
N SER A 72 0.26 8.10 -10.77
CA SER A 72 1.67 7.98 -11.16
C SER A 72 1.97 8.53 -12.57
N SER A 73 0.96 8.77 -13.42
CA SER A 73 1.15 9.14 -14.83
C SER A 73 1.28 10.64 -15.09
N SER A 74 0.89 11.50 -14.15
CA SER A 74 0.92 12.96 -14.32
C SER A 74 1.79 13.62 -13.24
N SER A 75 2.75 14.47 -13.59
CA SER A 75 3.67 15.04 -12.58
C SER A 75 3.01 16.15 -11.73
N ARG A 76 3.28 16.15 -10.41
CA ARG A 76 2.92 17.25 -9.48
C ARG A 76 3.88 18.44 -9.51
N GLY A 77 4.65 18.61 -10.59
CA GLY A 77 5.61 19.71 -10.74
C GLY A 77 7.04 19.41 -10.28
N GLY A 78 7.35 18.14 -10.00
CA GLY A 78 8.69 17.66 -9.63
C GLY A 78 9.19 18.15 -8.26
N LEU A 79 10.47 17.90 -7.96
CA LEU A 79 11.08 18.16 -6.65
C LEU A 79 11.05 19.64 -6.23
N THR A 80 11.03 20.56 -7.19
CA THR A 80 11.06 22.01 -6.91
C THR A 80 9.68 22.60 -6.68
N VAL A 81 8.59 21.83 -6.92
CA VAL A 81 7.19 22.23 -6.70
C VAL A 81 6.95 23.68 -7.15
N ARG A 82 7.35 23.98 -8.40
CA ARG A 82 7.38 25.32 -8.97
C ARG A 82 6.00 25.99 -8.90
N GLN A 83 5.98 27.32 -8.95
CA GLN A 83 4.75 28.13 -8.95
C GLN A 83 3.85 27.78 -7.74
N MET A 84 4.44 27.73 -6.54
CA MET A 84 3.75 27.41 -5.29
C MET A 84 3.00 26.07 -5.28
N GLY A 85 3.32 25.15 -6.19
CA GLY A 85 2.62 23.88 -6.31
C GLY A 85 1.32 23.96 -7.11
N ALA A 86 1.23 24.84 -8.11
CA ALA A 86 0.09 24.92 -9.03
C ALA A 86 -0.31 23.56 -9.65
N LYS A 87 0.64 22.64 -9.81
CA LYS A 87 0.40 21.27 -10.32
C LYS A 87 0.13 20.22 -9.23
N TRP A 88 0.09 20.63 -7.96
CA TRP A 88 -0.03 19.71 -6.83
C TRP A 88 -1.40 19.04 -6.82
N HIS A 89 -2.45 19.81 -7.07
CA HIS A 89 -3.82 19.35 -7.15
C HIS A 89 -4.21 19.14 -8.62
N ARG A 90 -4.61 17.93 -8.97
CA ARG A 90 -5.04 17.56 -10.32
C ARG A 90 -6.47 17.06 -10.29
N ARG A 91 -7.13 17.07 -11.45
CA ARG A 91 -8.46 16.49 -11.63
C ARG A 91 -8.39 15.39 -12.68
N PHE A 92 -8.98 14.24 -12.38
CA PHE A 92 -9.07 13.10 -13.28
C PHE A 92 -10.53 12.75 -13.50
N ARG A 93 -11.00 12.80 -14.75
CA ARG A 93 -12.28 12.23 -15.15
C ARG A 93 -12.01 10.83 -15.70
N VAL A 94 -12.44 9.80 -14.98
CA VAL A 94 -12.06 8.41 -15.24
C VAL A 94 -13.28 7.62 -15.69
N THR A 95 -13.26 7.14 -16.93
CA THR A 95 -14.20 6.10 -17.38
C THR A 95 -13.59 4.73 -17.10
N LEU A 96 -14.30 3.86 -16.38
CA LEU A 96 -13.79 2.56 -15.95
C LEU A 96 -14.84 1.44 -16.15
N PRO A 97 -14.55 0.42 -16.97
CA PRO A 97 -15.38 -0.78 -17.02
C PRO A 97 -15.25 -1.60 -15.73
N VAL A 98 -16.37 -2.09 -15.22
CA VAL A 98 -16.47 -2.89 -13.98
C VAL A 98 -17.45 -4.05 -14.15
N ARG A 99 -17.28 -5.12 -13.35
CA ARG A 99 -18.18 -6.28 -13.36
C ARG A 99 -19.48 -5.99 -12.63
N LYS A 100 -19.41 -5.34 -11.46
CA LYS A 100 -20.56 -5.03 -10.59
C LYS A 100 -21.03 -3.58 -10.77
N LEU A 101 -21.48 -3.23 -11.97
CA LEU A 101 -21.87 -1.86 -12.33
C LEU A 101 -22.88 -1.24 -11.35
N GLN A 102 -23.92 -1.99 -10.97
CA GLN A 102 -24.97 -1.47 -10.08
C GLN A 102 -24.42 -1.03 -8.73
N THR A 103 -23.48 -1.79 -8.16
CA THR A 103 -22.81 -1.43 -6.90
C THR A 103 -21.98 -0.17 -7.07
N TRP A 104 -21.11 -0.11 -8.09
CA TRP A 104 -20.23 1.06 -8.31
C TRP A 104 -20.97 2.33 -8.72
N CYS A 105 -22.15 2.21 -9.32
CA CYS A 105 -23.03 3.33 -9.67
C CYS A 105 -23.84 3.86 -8.49
N ASP A 106 -23.82 3.21 -7.31
CA ASP A 106 -24.45 3.76 -6.12
C ASP A 106 -23.85 5.15 -5.79
N PRO A 107 -24.67 6.21 -5.71
CA PRO A 107 -24.18 7.57 -5.51
C PRO A 107 -23.43 7.76 -4.18
N ALA A 108 -23.80 7.03 -3.13
CA ALA A 108 -23.16 7.15 -1.83
C ALA A 108 -21.77 6.50 -1.82
N LEU A 109 -21.67 5.28 -2.36
CA LEU A 109 -20.41 4.57 -2.50
C LEU A 109 -19.43 5.35 -3.40
N LYS A 110 -19.92 5.85 -4.54
CA LYS A 110 -19.11 6.64 -5.46
C LYS A 110 -18.54 7.90 -4.78
N ARG A 111 -19.37 8.62 -4.02
CA ARG A 111 -18.93 9.79 -3.26
C ARG A 111 -17.88 9.43 -2.22
N GLU A 112 -18.09 8.35 -1.47
CA GLU A 112 -17.12 7.89 -0.45
C GLU A 112 -15.77 7.54 -1.09
N LEU A 113 -15.78 6.86 -2.24
CA LEU A 113 -14.57 6.55 -3.01
C LEU A 113 -13.84 7.84 -3.42
N GLU A 114 -14.54 8.79 -4.05
CA GLU A 114 -13.95 10.03 -4.54
C GLU A 114 -13.39 10.91 -3.41
N GLU A 115 -14.10 11.01 -2.28
CA GLU A 115 -13.63 11.73 -1.09
C GLU A 115 -12.43 11.05 -0.42
N THR A 116 -12.43 9.72 -0.36
CA THR A 116 -11.30 8.94 0.16
C THR A 116 -10.04 9.20 -0.65
N LEU A 117 -10.14 9.14 -1.98
CA LEU A 117 -9.03 9.43 -2.87
C LEU A 117 -8.58 10.88 -2.77
N MET A 118 -9.50 11.83 -2.65
CA MET A 118 -9.18 13.25 -2.43
C MET A 118 -8.43 13.48 -1.13
N PHE A 119 -8.84 12.83 -0.03
CA PHE A 119 -8.17 12.99 1.26
C PHE A 119 -6.72 12.47 1.24
N LEU A 120 -6.51 11.33 0.57
CA LEU A 120 -5.21 10.66 0.44
C LEU A 120 -4.26 11.39 -0.50
N SER A 121 -4.75 11.74 -1.69
CA SER A 121 -3.92 12.22 -2.79
C SER A 121 -3.91 13.74 -2.90
N GLY A 122 -4.98 14.41 -2.50
CA GLY A 122 -5.23 15.81 -2.80
C GLY A 122 -5.72 16.04 -4.23
N ASP A 123 -5.85 15.00 -5.04
CA ASP A 123 -6.45 15.08 -6.38
C ASP A 123 -7.95 14.83 -6.33
N ARG A 124 -8.66 15.32 -7.33
CA ARG A 124 -10.08 15.03 -7.53
C ARG A 124 -10.23 13.95 -8.59
N PHE A 125 -10.67 12.77 -8.18
CA PHE A 125 -11.13 11.74 -9.10
C PHE A 125 -12.64 11.88 -9.28
N SER A 126 -13.11 11.72 -10.51
CA SER A 126 -14.53 11.65 -10.84
C SER A 126 -14.74 10.46 -11.75
N PHE A 127 -15.55 9.49 -11.32
CA PHE A 127 -15.69 8.22 -12.03
C PHE A 127 -16.95 8.18 -12.91
N THR A 128 -16.84 7.54 -14.06
CA THR A 128 -17.98 7.08 -14.87
C THR A 128 -17.80 5.58 -15.07
N PHE A 129 -18.60 4.78 -14.38
CA PHE A 129 -18.52 3.33 -14.49
C PHE A 129 -19.33 2.84 -15.69
N THR A 130 -18.78 1.85 -16.41
CA THR A 130 -19.45 1.17 -17.52
C THR A 130 -19.50 -0.33 -17.26
N GLN A 131 -20.49 -1.02 -17.82
CA GLN A 131 -20.55 -2.48 -17.72
C GLN A 131 -19.38 -3.08 -18.51
N MET A 132 -18.63 -4.00 -17.90
CA MET A 132 -17.66 -4.83 -18.62
C MET A 132 -18.42 -5.92 -19.40
N GLU A 133 -18.11 -6.10 -20.69
CA GLU A 133 -18.79 -7.09 -21.53
C GLU A 133 -18.35 -8.52 -21.19
N GLU A 134 -19.29 -9.48 -21.16
CA GLU A 134 -19.01 -10.89 -20.82
C GLU A 134 -17.97 -11.56 -21.74
N ALA A 135 -17.81 -11.10 -22.99
CA ALA A 135 -16.81 -11.65 -23.90
C ALA A 135 -15.36 -11.20 -23.56
N GLU A 136 -15.20 -10.16 -22.74
CA GLU A 136 -13.90 -9.72 -22.20
C GLU A 136 -13.54 -10.53 -20.93
N PHE A 137 -14.47 -11.34 -20.42
CA PHE A 137 -14.28 -12.27 -19.34
C PHE A 137 -13.80 -13.61 -19.89
N VAL A 138 -12.47 -13.77 -20.01
CA VAL A 138 -11.87 -15.11 -20.05
C VAL A 138 -11.27 -15.36 -18.68
N PRO A 139 -12.03 -15.86 -17.69
CA PRO A 139 -11.38 -16.53 -16.61
C PRO A 139 -10.93 -17.85 -17.23
N GLU A 140 -9.66 -17.98 -17.60
CA GLU A 140 -9.08 -19.32 -17.67
C GLU A 140 -9.12 -19.86 -16.23
N ARG A 141 -10.30 -20.35 -15.80
CA ARG A 141 -10.49 -21.18 -14.60
C ARG A 141 -9.94 -22.60 -14.88
N TYR A 142 -8.86 -22.70 -15.64
CA TYR A 142 -8.09 -23.91 -15.82
C TYR A 142 -6.99 -23.94 -14.78
N PHE A 143 -7.40 -24.13 -13.53
CA PHE A 143 -6.45 -24.53 -12.51
C PHE A 143 -7.00 -25.79 -11.88
N ASP A 144 -6.42 -26.93 -12.27
CA ASP A 144 -6.53 -28.18 -11.52
C ASP A 144 -6.19 -27.87 -10.06
N PHE A 145 -7.17 -28.15 -9.21
CA PHE A 145 -7.14 -27.88 -7.79
C PHE A 145 -6.39 -29.03 -7.10
N ASP A 146 -5.14 -28.82 -6.73
CA ASP A 146 -4.54 -29.68 -5.71
C ASP A 146 -5.10 -29.28 -4.35
N GLU A 147 -5.45 -30.26 -3.52
CA GLU A 147 -5.86 -30.09 -2.12
C GLU A 147 -4.72 -29.41 -1.34
N GLU A 148 -4.69 -28.08 -1.33
CA GLU A 148 -3.74 -27.31 -0.52
C GLU A 148 -4.17 -27.28 0.95
N ASP A 149 -3.21 -27.58 1.81
CA ASP A 149 -3.13 -27.43 3.26
C ASP A 149 -4.09 -26.39 3.90
N ALA A 150 -4.99 -26.85 4.78
CA ALA A 150 -6.15 -26.17 5.41
C ALA A 150 -5.84 -24.97 6.33
N TRP A 151 -4.68 -24.36 6.18
CA TRP A 151 -4.26 -23.21 6.98
C TRP A 151 -5.13 -21.99 6.72
N GLN A 152 -5.50 -21.31 7.80
CA GLN A 152 -6.29 -20.09 7.78
C GLN A 152 -5.66 -19.07 8.73
N PRO A 153 -5.53 -17.79 8.33
CA PRO A 153 -5.06 -16.76 9.23
C PRO A 153 -6.14 -16.40 10.25
N ASP A 154 -5.72 -16.07 11.47
CA ASP A 154 -6.57 -15.45 12.47
C ASP A 154 -6.57 -13.92 12.29
N THR A 155 -5.44 -13.35 11.83
CA THR A 155 -5.27 -11.92 11.51
C THR A 155 -4.68 -11.71 10.12
N VAL A 156 -5.19 -10.72 9.39
CA VAL A 156 -4.56 -10.18 8.16
C VAL A 156 -3.95 -8.83 8.47
N LEU A 157 -2.67 -8.63 8.14
CA LEU A 157 -2.00 -7.37 8.36
C LEU A 157 -1.14 -6.91 7.18
N MET A 158 -0.98 -5.61 7.10
CA MET A 158 -0.24 -4.92 6.05
C MET A 158 1.26 -4.90 6.37
N PHE A 159 2.06 -5.60 5.56
CA PHE A 159 3.49 -5.82 5.78
C PHE A 159 4.35 -5.03 4.79
N SER A 160 4.93 -3.91 5.24
CA SER A 160 5.79 -3.07 4.41
C SER A 160 7.25 -3.54 4.41
N GLY A 161 7.68 -4.24 5.47
CA GLY A 161 9.08 -4.60 5.73
C GLY A 161 9.83 -3.54 6.55
N GLY A 162 9.14 -2.48 7.01
CA GLY A 162 9.66 -1.52 7.99
C GLY A 162 9.51 -2.00 9.44
N LEU A 163 10.13 -1.28 10.38
CA LEU A 163 10.12 -1.60 11.82
C LEU A 163 8.71 -1.82 12.36
N ASP A 164 7.79 -0.92 12.09
CA ASP A 164 6.45 -0.90 12.67
C ASP A 164 5.65 -2.13 12.21
N SER A 165 5.63 -2.41 10.90
CA SER A 165 4.97 -3.61 10.36
C SER A 165 5.61 -4.92 10.83
N PHE A 166 6.92 -4.92 11.09
CA PHE A 166 7.64 -6.08 11.61
C PHE A 166 7.29 -6.32 13.09
N ALA A 167 7.38 -5.29 13.93
CA ALA A 167 6.97 -5.34 15.33
C ALA A 167 5.50 -5.77 15.48
N GLY A 168 4.61 -5.22 14.66
CA GLY A 168 3.19 -5.61 14.65
C GLY A 168 2.97 -7.08 14.33
N ALA A 169 3.69 -7.62 13.34
CA ALA A 169 3.65 -9.04 13.04
C ALA A 169 4.15 -9.89 14.21
N LEU A 170 5.24 -9.48 14.86
CA LEU A 170 5.77 -10.18 16.03
C LEU A 170 4.78 -10.19 17.20
N GLU A 171 4.11 -9.08 17.50
CA GLU A 171 3.11 -9.04 18.57
C GLU A 171 1.91 -9.94 18.29
N GLU A 172 1.37 -9.90 17.07
CA GLU A 172 0.27 -10.77 16.68
C GLU A 172 0.64 -12.26 16.80
N ILE A 173 1.85 -12.63 16.40
CA ILE A 173 2.29 -14.04 16.42
C ILE A 173 2.69 -14.48 17.83
N ILE A 174 3.53 -13.71 18.52
CA ILE A 174 4.20 -14.17 19.75
C ILE A 174 3.34 -13.91 20.98
N GLU A 175 2.70 -12.75 21.09
CA GLU A 175 1.92 -12.40 22.28
C GLU A 175 0.47 -12.86 22.14
N ARG A 176 -0.13 -12.58 20.99
CA ARG A 176 -1.55 -12.88 20.75
C ARG A 176 -1.77 -14.31 20.23
N LYS A 177 -0.69 -15.00 19.84
CA LYS A 177 -0.72 -16.38 19.33
C LYS A 177 -1.58 -16.55 18.07
N ASN A 178 -1.74 -15.49 17.29
CA ASN A 178 -2.49 -15.51 16.05
C ASN A 178 -1.65 -16.08 14.91
N ARG A 179 -2.28 -16.83 14.00
CA ARG A 179 -1.72 -17.11 12.68
C ARG A 179 -1.91 -15.87 11.80
N VAL A 180 -0.84 -15.42 11.16
CA VAL A 180 -0.84 -14.13 10.47
C VAL A 180 -0.68 -14.29 8.97
N ALA A 181 -1.58 -13.66 8.19
CA ALA A 181 -1.36 -13.39 6.78
C ALA A 181 -0.71 -12.01 6.61
N LEU A 182 0.55 -12.01 6.16
CA LEU A 182 1.30 -10.81 5.83
C LEU A 182 1.01 -10.41 4.39
N ILE A 183 0.36 -9.28 4.19
CA ILE A 183 0.06 -8.76 2.85
C ILE A 183 1.07 -7.70 2.49
N SER A 184 1.84 -7.91 1.42
CA SER A 184 2.80 -6.90 0.97
C SER A 184 2.56 -6.49 -0.48
N HIS A 185 2.82 -5.22 -0.77
CA HIS A 185 2.82 -4.70 -2.14
C HIS A 185 4.22 -4.20 -2.50
N PHE A 186 4.70 -4.58 -3.68
CA PHE A 186 5.93 -4.03 -4.25
C PHE A 186 5.76 -3.67 -5.74
N SER A 187 6.23 -2.48 -6.07
CA SER A 187 6.45 -2.02 -7.45
C SER A 187 7.93 -1.95 -7.80
N ALA A 188 8.79 -1.80 -6.78
CA ALA A 188 10.25 -1.75 -6.90
C ALA A 188 10.89 -3.08 -6.49
N THR A 189 11.84 -3.56 -7.30
CA THR A 189 12.57 -4.83 -7.08
C THR A 189 13.41 -4.85 -5.80
N LYS A 190 13.69 -3.68 -5.19
CA LYS A 190 14.53 -3.57 -3.99
C LYS A 190 13.82 -4.02 -2.71
N ILE A 191 12.51 -3.79 -2.58
CA ILE A 191 11.77 -4.08 -1.34
C ILE A 191 11.35 -5.56 -1.23
N ALA A 192 11.06 -6.21 -2.36
CA ALA A 192 10.62 -7.61 -2.34
C ALA A 192 11.62 -8.58 -1.68
N PRO A 193 12.95 -8.50 -1.93
CA PRO A 193 13.93 -9.31 -1.20
C PRO A 193 13.88 -9.08 0.30
N ILE A 194 13.75 -7.83 0.75
CA ILE A 194 13.72 -7.48 2.18
C ILE A 194 12.51 -8.12 2.87
N GLN A 195 11.32 -7.97 2.28
CA GLN A 195 10.10 -8.58 2.82
C GLN A 195 10.20 -10.10 2.88
N ARG A 196 10.74 -10.72 1.82
CA ARG A 196 10.95 -12.17 1.75
C ARG A 196 11.97 -12.65 2.77
N ASP A 197 13.04 -11.90 3.00
CA ASP A 197 14.11 -12.28 3.93
C ASP A 197 13.61 -12.18 5.38
N LEU A 198 12.91 -11.10 5.73
CA LEU A 198 12.22 -10.96 7.02
C LEU A 198 11.21 -12.08 7.25
N TYR A 199 10.39 -12.40 6.24
CA TYR A 199 9.46 -13.53 6.30
C TYR A 199 10.18 -14.85 6.58
N ARG A 200 11.27 -15.13 5.85
CA ARG A 200 12.07 -16.35 6.05
C ARG A 200 12.64 -16.43 7.46
N HIS A 201 13.20 -15.34 8.00
CA HIS A 201 13.72 -15.34 9.36
C HIS A 201 12.60 -15.53 10.41
N MET A 202 11.44 -14.91 10.21
CA MET A 202 10.27 -15.13 11.08
C MET A 202 9.83 -16.60 11.04
N VAL A 203 9.72 -17.22 9.85
CA VAL A 203 9.37 -18.64 9.72
C VAL A 203 10.41 -19.55 10.40
N GLN A 204 11.69 -19.26 10.25
CA GLN A 204 12.77 -20.04 10.89
C GLN A 204 12.68 -20.00 12.41
N ARG A 205 12.30 -18.86 12.99
CA ARG A 205 12.26 -18.66 14.45
C ARG A 205 10.91 -19.01 15.09
N LEU A 206 9.80 -18.79 14.37
CA LEU A 206 8.43 -18.89 14.88
C LEU A 206 7.66 -20.09 14.31
N GLY A 207 8.20 -20.75 13.29
CA GLY A 207 7.62 -21.90 12.63
C GLY A 207 6.75 -21.55 11.41
N PRO A 208 6.64 -22.45 10.41
CA PRO A 208 5.95 -22.20 9.14
C PRO A 208 4.43 -22.08 9.26
N ASN A 209 3.84 -22.56 10.36
CA ASN A 209 2.40 -22.49 10.60
C ASN A 209 1.95 -21.16 11.22
N ALA A 210 2.87 -20.40 11.82
CA ALA A 210 2.54 -19.14 12.50
C ALA A 210 2.21 -18.02 11.52
N LEU A 211 2.75 -18.06 10.29
CA LEU A 211 2.60 -16.98 9.33
C LEU A 211 2.74 -17.43 7.88
N ARG A 212 2.03 -16.73 6.99
CA ARG A 212 2.22 -16.82 5.54
C ARG A 212 2.34 -15.43 4.93
N HIS A 213 3.21 -15.30 3.93
CA HIS A 213 3.44 -14.05 3.22
C HIS A 213 2.80 -14.10 1.83
N PHE A 214 2.00 -13.08 1.51
CA PHE A 214 1.30 -12.90 0.24
C PHE A 214 1.87 -11.66 -0.47
N PRO A 215 2.95 -11.81 -1.25
CA PRO A 215 3.58 -10.71 -1.96
C PRO A 215 2.82 -10.40 -3.26
N MET A 216 2.29 -9.19 -3.37
CA MET A 216 1.51 -8.73 -4.52
C MET A 216 2.30 -7.72 -5.33
N ARG A 217 2.49 -8.01 -6.62
CA ARG A 217 3.25 -7.13 -7.50
C ARG A 217 2.29 -6.31 -8.35
N VAL A 218 2.40 -4.99 -8.20
CA VAL A 218 1.73 -4.03 -9.09
C VAL A 218 2.81 -3.15 -9.70
N GLN A 219 3.05 -3.33 -10.99
CA GLN A 219 4.21 -2.77 -11.67
C GLN A 219 3.78 -1.77 -12.75
N LEU A 220 4.13 -0.52 -12.55
CA LEU A 220 3.92 0.54 -13.54
C LEU A 220 4.76 0.27 -14.79
N ARG A 221 4.15 0.31 -15.98
CA ARG A 221 4.89 0.18 -17.25
C ARG A 221 5.61 1.48 -17.61
N ARG A 222 6.46 1.39 -18.65
CA ARG A 222 7.23 2.54 -19.16
C ARG A 222 6.30 3.70 -19.48
N GLY A 223 6.64 4.87 -18.94
CA GLY A 223 5.87 6.11 -19.15
C GLY A 223 4.73 6.33 -18.14
N THR A 224 4.47 5.39 -17.23
CA THR A 224 3.42 5.49 -16.19
C THR A 224 3.99 5.95 -14.83
N ASN A 225 5.24 6.42 -14.77
CA ASN A 225 5.93 6.79 -13.52
C ASN A 225 6.52 8.21 -13.59
N ALA A 226 5.69 9.19 -13.94
CA ALA A 226 6.04 10.61 -14.00
C ALA A 226 5.81 11.35 -12.66
N GLU A 227 5.05 10.74 -11.74
CA GLU A 227 4.77 11.23 -10.40
C GLU A 227 5.44 10.29 -9.38
N GLY A 228 6.41 10.81 -8.62
CA GLY A 228 7.23 10.00 -7.71
C GLY A 228 6.76 10.00 -6.26
N THR A 229 5.72 10.75 -5.89
CA THR A 229 5.21 10.78 -4.51
C THR A 229 4.21 9.67 -4.23
N HIS A 230 3.58 9.11 -5.26
CA HIS A 230 2.72 7.91 -5.21
C HIS A 230 1.63 8.00 -4.14
N ARG A 231 0.93 9.13 -4.05
CA ARG A 231 -0.02 9.40 -2.95
C ARG A 231 -1.21 8.45 -2.93
N ALA A 232 -1.59 7.91 -4.09
CA ALA A 232 -2.67 6.94 -4.17
C ALA A 232 -2.22 5.49 -3.84
N ARG A 233 -0.92 5.24 -3.62
CA ARG A 233 -0.41 3.88 -3.36
C ARG A 233 -0.98 3.26 -2.08
N SER A 234 -1.31 4.07 -1.08
CA SER A 234 -1.93 3.58 0.17
C SER A 234 -3.32 2.98 -0.08
N PHE A 235 -4.11 3.55 -1.00
CA PHE A 235 -5.41 3.00 -1.38
C PHE A 235 -5.26 1.63 -2.04
N LEU A 236 -4.34 1.49 -3.00
CA LEU A 236 -3.98 0.19 -3.57
C LEU A 236 -3.59 -0.82 -2.49
N PHE A 237 -2.72 -0.41 -1.56
CA PHE A 237 -2.28 -1.31 -0.51
C PHE A 237 -3.44 -1.76 0.38
N ALA A 238 -4.30 -0.83 0.82
CA ALA A 238 -5.48 -1.14 1.63
C ALA A 238 -6.49 -2.04 0.90
N ALA A 239 -6.75 -1.77 -0.38
CA ALA A 239 -7.65 -2.56 -1.23
C ALA A 239 -7.18 -4.02 -1.37
N LEU A 240 -5.88 -4.21 -1.63
CA LEU A 240 -5.26 -5.54 -1.69
C LEU A 240 -5.38 -6.30 -0.37
N GLY A 241 -5.10 -5.62 0.75
CA GLY A 241 -5.27 -6.18 2.09
C GLY A 241 -6.69 -6.62 2.37
N MET A 242 -7.66 -5.74 2.11
CA MET A 242 -9.06 -6.00 2.41
C MET A 242 -9.66 -7.08 1.52
N ALA A 243 -9.39 -7.06 0.22
CA ALA A 243 -9.83 -8.13 -0.68
C ALA A 243 -9.29 -9.50 -0.21
N THR A 244 -8.05 -9.54 0.25
CA THR A 244 -7.46 -10.77 0.80
C THR A 244 -8.09 -11.18 2.13
N SER A 245 -8.39 -10.23 3.01
CA SER A 245 -9.12 -10.48 4.26
C SER A 245 -10.47 -11.11 4.00
N VAL A 246 -11.25 -10.55 3.08
CA VAL A 246 -12.55 -11.09 2.67
C VAL A 246 -12.42 -12.49 2.07
N ALA A 247 -11.40 -12.74 1.23
CA ALA A 247 -11.15 -14.08 0.69
C ALA A 247 -10.84 -15.13 1.77
N PHE A 248 -10.26 -14.72 2.90
CA PHE A 248 -10.04 -15.58 4.07
C PHE A 248 -11.22 -15.62 5.06
N GLY A 249 -12.35 -14.99 4.71
CA GLY A 249 -13.52 -14.88 5.60
C GLY A 249 -13.22 -14.05 6.86
N ARG A 250 -12.33 -13.06 6.76
CA ARG A 250 -11.96 -12.15 7.85
C ARG A 250 -12.51 -10.76 7.60
N ASP A 251 -12.95 -10.12 8.67
CA ASP A 251 -13.58 -8.80 8.65
C ASP A 251 -12.59 -7.66 8.97
N ARG A 252 -11.31 -7.97 9.26
CA ARG A 252 -10.35 -7.00 9.77
C ARG A 252 -9.01 -7.06 9.03
N VAL A 253 -8.53 -5.88 8.65
CA VAL A 253 -7.15 -5.64 8.20
C VAL A 253 -6.46 -4.65 9.13
N ALA A 254 -5.29 -5.05 9.64
CA ALA A 254 -4.49 -4.20 10.52
C ALA A 254 -3.31 -3.57 9.77
N PHE A 255 -3.15 -2.26 9.94
CA PHE A 255 -1.90 -1.55 9.69
C PHE A 255 -1.11 -1.44 10.99
N TYR A 256 0.21 -1.30 10.90
CA TYR A 256 1.05 -0.99 12.05
C TYR A 256 1.99 0.13 11.67
N GLU A 257 1.75 1.30 12.26
CA GLU A 257 2.57 2.50 12.14
C GLU A 257 2.44 3.29 13.45
N ASN A 258 3.55 3.76 14.01
CA ASN A 258 3.53 4.58 15.21
C ASN A 258 2.69 5.87 15.04
N GLY A 259 2.26 6.45 16.16
CA GLY A 259 1.37 7.61 16.19
C GLY A 259 1.95 8.86 15.54
N ILE A 260 3.24 9.12 15.74
CA ILE A 260 3.92 10.32 15.23
C ILE A 260 3.89 10.35 13.71
N VAL A 261 4.21 9.22 13.07
CA VAL A 261 4.15 9.08 11.61
C VAL A 261 2.70 9.06 11.11
N SER A 262 1.80 8.39 11.83
CA SER A 262 0.38 8.27 11.46
C SER A 262 -0.35 9.62 11.44
N LEU A 263 -0.09 10.48 12.43
CA LEU A 263 -0.65 11.82 12.50
C LEU A 263 -0.12 12.74 11.41
N ASN A 264 1.02 12.38 10.80
CA ASN A 264 1.63 13.16 9.72
C ASN A 264 1.85 14.63 10.13
N LEU A 265 2.39 14.83 11.34
CA LEU A 265 2.69 16.16 11.86
C LEU A 265 3.75 16.83 10.98
N PRO A 266 3.55 18.10 10.56
CA PRO A 266 4.50 18.77 9.69
C PRO A 266 5.78 19.06 10.46
N PRO A 267 6.93 18.44 10.13
CA PRO A 267 8.19 18.71 10.83
C PRO A 267 8.72 20.12 10.49
N VAL A 268 8.27 20.68 9.37
CA VAL A 268 8.60 22.02 8.87
C VAL A 268 7.38 22.62 8.15
N SER A 269 7.29 23.96 8.16
CA SER A 269 6.11 24.70 7.69
C SER A 269 5.75 24.52 6.21
N ASN A 270 6.68 24.03 5.38
CA ASN A 270 6.47 23.80 3.95
C ASN A 270 5.89 22.40 3.62
N VAL A 271 5.75 21.52 4.63
CA VAL A 271 5.05 20.24 4.52
C VAL A 271 3.56 20.47 4.79
N VAL A 272 2.86 20.95 3.75
CA VAL A 272 1.42 21.28 3.82
C VAL A 272 0.59 20.21 3.11
N GLY A 273 -0.57 19.86 3.68
CA GLY A 273 -1.58 19.04 3.02
C GLY A 273 -1.12 17.61 2.73
N THR A 274 -1.24 17.18 1.47
CA THR A 274 -0.82 15.83 1.04
C THR A 274 0.66 15.74 0.67
N ARG A 275 1.48 16.76 0.98
CA ARG A 275 2.95 16.72 0.81
C ARG A 275 3.64 15.68 1.68
N ALA A 276 2.96 15.18 2.71
CA ALA A 276 3.36 14.00 3.43
C ALA A 276 2.23 12.96 3.45
N THR A 277 2.58 11.68 3.56
CA THR A 277 1.64 10.57 3.35
C THR A 277 0.67 10.45 4.51
N ARG A 278 -0.59 10.11 4.23
CA ARG A 278 -1.65 9.94 5.24
C ARG A 278 -2.09 8.48 5.40
N THR A 279 -1.24 7.52 5.03
CA THR A 279 -1.58 6.10 4.92
C THR A 279 -2.33 5.52 6.12
N THR A 280 -1.88 5.85 7.33
CA THR A 280 -2.45 5.36 8.59
C THR A 280 -3.05 6.49 9.44
N HIS A 281 -3.32 7.65 8.83
CA HIS A 281 -3.99 8.75 9.51
C HIS A 281 -5.40 8.28 9.97
N PRO A 282 -5.87 8.65 11.18
CA PRO A 282 -7.16 8.17 11.68
C PRO A 282 -8.33 8.39 10.71
N GLN A 283 -8.40 9.57 10.07
CA GLN A 283 -9.42 9.85 9.04
C GLN A 283 -9.27 8.96 7.79
N THR A 284 -8.05 8.56 7.42
CA THR A 284 -7.84 7.63 6.31
C THR A 284 -8.35 6.24 6.66
N LEU A 285 -8.03 5.74 7.86
CA LEU A 285 -8.46 4.42 8.30
C LEU A 285 -9.99 4.34 8.42
N GLN A 286 -10.63 5.38 8.98
CA GLN A 286 -12.08 5.48 9.05
C GLN A 286 -12.73 5.52 7.66
N ARG A 287 -12.14 6.25 6.70
CA ARG A 287 -12.63 6.29 5.32
C ARG A 287 -12.49 4.93 4.63
N PHE A 288 -11.36 4.24 4.82
CA PHE A 288 -11.20 2.88 4.32
C PHE A 288 -12.22 1.92 4.94
N GLU A 289 -12.44 2.00 6.24
CA GLU A 289 -13.44 1.19 6.94
C GLU A 289 -14.85 1.39 6.36
N SER A 290 -15.28 2.65 6.23
CA SER A 290 -16.58 3.02 5.64
C SER A 290 -16.68 2.55 4.18
N LEU A 291 -15.68 2.87 3.37
CA LEU A 291 -15.64 2.53 1.95
C LEU A 291 -15.72 1.03 1.73
N PHE A 292 -14.85 0.25 2.38
CA PHE A 292 -14.83 -1.19 2.19
C PHE A 292 -16.09 -1.85 2.74
N SER A 293 -16.61 -1.41 3.88
CA SER A 293 -17.86 -1.94 4.42
C SER A 293 -19.04 -1.74 3.47
N GLN A 294 -19.08 -0.60 2.77
CA GLN A 294 -20.08 -0.34 1.72
C GLN A 294 -19.87 -1.24 0.48
N ILE A 295 -18.63 -1.35 -0.01
CA ILE A 295 -18.29 -2.18 -1.19
C ILE A 295 -18.70 -3.64 -0.97
N PHE A 296 -18.39 -4.20 0.20
CA PHE A 296 -18.66 -5.61 0.51
C PHE A 296 -20.00 -5.84 1.20
N SER A 297 -20.77 -4.78 1.48
CA SER A 297 -22.06 -4.85 2.17
C SER A 297 -22.01 -5.64 3.49
N THR A 298 -20.91 -5.51 4.22
CA THR A 298 -20.68 -6.16 5.51
C THR A 298 -19.84 -5.25 6.40
N PRO A 299 -20.01 -5.26 7.74
CA PRO A 299 -19.11 -4.53 8.63
C PRO A 299 -17.68 -5.06 8.47
N LEU A 300 -16.76 -4.18 8.08
CA LEU A 300 -15.34 -4.46 8.01
C LEU A 300 -14.60 -3.47 8.90
N LYS A 301 -13.37 -3.81 9.30
CA LYS A 301 -12.52 -3.00 10.17
C LYS A 301 -11.17 -2.75 9.53
N VAL A 302 -10.74 -1.49 9.55
CA VAL A 302 -9.39 -1.08 9.13
C VAL A 302 -8.78 -0.26 10.25
N ASP A 303 -7.80 -0.81 10.96
CA ASP A 303 -7.24 -0.16 12.15
C ASP A 303 -5.71 -0.10 12.18
N ASN A 304 -5.19 0.67 13.13
CA ASN A 304 -3.77 0.78 13.41
C ASN A 304 -3.52 0.65 14.93
N PRO A 305 -3.21 -0.55 15.44
CA PRO A 305 -2.99 -0.77 16.86
C PRO A 305 -1.81 0.02 17.46
N PHE A 306 -0.88 0.52 16.64
CA PHE A 306 0.29 1.30 17.09
C PHE A 306 0.06 2.81 17.10
N PHE A 307 -1.16 3.27 16.85
CA PHE A 307 -1.47 4.70 16.85
C PHE A 307 -1.04 5.43 18.13
N TRP A 308 -1.13 4.78 19.29
CA TRP A 308 -0.74 5.38 20.58
C TRP A 308 0.71 5.11 20.98
N ARG A 309 1.50 4.50 20.10
CA ARG A 309 2.89 4.17 20.38
C ARG A 309 3.84 5.13 19.68
N THR A 310 4.95 5.40 20.34
CA THR A 310 6.14 6.02 19.77
C THR A 310 6.96 4.98 19.00
N LYS A 311 7.83 5.45 18.11
CA LYS A 311 8.75 4.56 17.40
C LYS A 311 9.73 3.85 18.35
N THR A 312 10.11 4.47 19.47
CA THR A 312 10.93 3.85 20.52
C THR A 312 10.24 2.62 21.12
N GLU A 313 8.98 2.75 21.54
CA GLU A 313 8.21 1.62 22.09
C GLU A 313 8.02 0.48 21.07
N VAL A 314 7.89 0.82 19.78
CA VAL A 314 7.87 -0.15 18.68
C VAL A 314 9.19 -0.91 18.59
N VAL A 315 10.32 -0.23 18.70
CA VAL A 315 11.66 -0.85 18.65
C VAL A 315 11.91 -1.71 19.90
N GLU A 316 11.55 -1.22 21.09
CA GLU A 316 11.63 -1.97 22.34
C GLU A 316 10.78 -3.25 22.30
N THR A 317 9.62 -3.19 21.65
CA THR A 317 8.77 -4.37 21.40
C THR A 317 9.54 -5.44 20.62
N ILE A 318 10.24 -5.08 19.55
CA ILE A 318 11.04 -6.04 18.76
C ILE A 318 12.09 -6.73 19.63
N ALA A 319 12.79 -5.96 20.47
CA ALA A 319 13.81 -6.50 21.35
C ALA A 319 13.23 -7.41 22.45
N ARG A 320 12.15 -6.97 23.08
CA ARG A 320 11.42 -7.72 24.12
C ARG A 320 10.89 -9.06 23.59
N LEU A 321 10.53 -9.12 22.31
CA LEU A 321 10.08 -10.34 21.63
C LEU A 321 11.23 -11.19 21.06
N GLY A 322 12.49 -10.89 21.40
CA GLY A 322 13.65 -11.72 21.06
C GLY A 322 14.11 -11.63 19.60
N MET A 323 13.79 -10.53 18.91
CA MET A 323 14.10 -10.29 17.50
C MET A 323 14.92 -9.02 17.26
N ALA A 324 15.65 -8.54 18.28
CA ALA A 324 16.50 -7.35 18.16
C ALA A 324 17.51 -7.47 17.02
N ASP A 325 18.08 -8.67 16.80
CA ASP A 325 19.00 -8.98 15.70
C ASP A 325 18.39 -8.74 14.31
N GLN A 326 17.07 -8.65 14.21
CA GLN A 326 16.36 -8.44 12.95
C GLN A 326 16.15 -6.96 12.58
N ILE A 327 16.41 -6.03 13.52
CA ILE A 327 16.23 -4.58 13.31
C ILE A 327 17.02 -4.09 12.08
N ALA A 328 18.28 -4.51 11.92
CA ALA A 328 19.16 -4.14 10.81
C ALA A 328 18.62 -4.53 9.41
N PHE A 329 17.74 -5.53 9.34
CA PHE A 329 17.19 -6.03 8.08
C PHE A 329 15.87 -5.35 7.69
N THR A 330 15.24 -4.60 8.60
CA THR A 330 14.01 -3.84 8.30
C THR A 330 14.30 -2.55 7.53
N ARG A 331 13.30 -1.98 6.84
CA ARG A 331 13.45 -0.80 5.98
C ARG A 331 12.34 0.23 6.20
N SER A 332 12.66 1.27 6.96
CA SER A 332 11.76 2.42 7.16
C SER A 332 11.96 3.53 6.11
N CYS A 333 13.07 3.55 5.36
CA CYS A 333 13.44 4.67 4.50
C CYS A 333 12.43 4.91 3.35
N ALA A 334 11.93 6.15 3.24
CA ALA A 334 11.00 6.55 2.18
C ALA A 334 11.68 6.68 0.80
N ASP A 335 12.98 6.97 0.76
CA ASP A 335 13.77 7.07 -0.49
C ASP A 335 14.23 5.68 -0.96
N VAL A 336 13.28 4.85 -1.41
CA VAL A 336 13.54 3.46 -1.84
C VAL A 336 14.42 3.40 -3.09
N HIS A 337 14.30 4.38 -3.98
CA HIS A 337 15.02 4.38 -5.26
C HIS A 337 16.54 4.49 -5.08
N ASN A 338 17.00 5.29 -4.12
CA ASN A 338 18.42 5.55 -3.90
C ASN A 338 19.11 4.60 -2.91
N GLN A 339 18.38 3.62 -2.37
CA GLN A 339 18.96 2.62 -1.44
C GLN A 339 20.01 1.75 -2.14
N THR A 340 21.08 1.43 -1.43
CA THR A 340 22.08 0.43 -1.84
C THR A 340 22.18 -0.66 -0.78
N LYS A 341 22.97 -1.73 -1.05
CA LYS A 341 23.25 -2.74 -0.03
C LYS A 341 24.02 -2.16 1.17
N GLN A 342 24.92 -1.22 0.89
CA GLN A 342 25.73 -0.56 1.91
C GLN A 342 24.93 0.50 2.67
N HIS A 343 24.10 1.27 1.97
CA HIS A 343 23.28 2.33 2.57
C HIS A 343 21.79 2.07 2.30
N PRO A 344 21.17 1.16 3.08
CA PRO A 344 19.73 0.93 3.02
C PRO A 344 18.89 2.12 3.51
N HIS A 345 19.49 3.04 4.29
CA HIS A 345 18.82 4.22 4.81
C HIS A 345 19.45 5.50 4.24
N CYS A 346 18.64 6.48 3.86
CA CYS A 346 19.16 7.72 3.26
C CYS A 346 19.69 8.73 4.29
N GLY A 347 19.37 8.58 5.58
CA GLY A 347 19.82 9.49 6.64
C GLY A 347 19.16 10.87 6.67
N ARG A 348 18.25 11.18 5.73
CA ARG A 348 17.65 12.54 5.63
C ARG A 348 16.13 12.58 5.56
N CYS A 349 15.47 11.47 5.25
CA CYS A 349 14.01 11.44 5.24
C CYS A 349 13.47 11.33 6.67
N SER A 350 12.27 11.86 6.91
CA SER A 350 11.63 11.83 8.24
C SER A 350 11.59 10.42 8.85
N GLN A 351 11.37 9.40 8.03
CA GLN A 351 11.34 8.00 8.48
C GLN A 351 12.72 7.45 8.91
N CYS A 352 13.82 7.94 8.33
CA CYS A 352 15.17 7.59 8.77
C CYS A 352 15.54 8.30 10.06
N ILE A 353 15.14 9.57 10.18
CA ILE A 353 15.32 10.38 11.39
C ILE A 353 14.58 9.72 12.55
N ASP A 354 13.29 9.48 12.41
CA ASP A 354 12.43 8.81 13.41
C ASP A 354 12.99 7.45 13.83
N ARG A 355 13.37 6.61 12.85
CA ARG A 355 14.03 5.31 13.12
C ARG A 355 15.29 5.46 13.98
N ARG A 356 16.23 6.33 13.58
CA ARG A 356 17.55 6.40 14.24
C ARG A 356 17.40 6.90 15.67
N PHE A 357 16.61 7.94 15.90
CA PHE A 357 16.34 8.44 17.23
C PHE A 357 15.65 7.40 18.11
N ALA A 358 14.69 6.65 17.55
CA ALA A 358 14.03 5.57 18.29
C ALA A 358 14.98 4.45 18.70
N VAL A 359 15.87 4.02 17.81
CA VAL A 359 16.84 2.96 18.12
C VAL A 359 17.86 3.42 19.16
N LEU A 360 18.34 4.67 19.07
CA LEU A 360 19.23 5.26 20.06
C LEU A 360 18.54 5.39 21.43
N ALA A 361 17.30 5.86 21.46
CA ALA A 361 16.52 5.99 22.68
C ALA A 361 16.27 4.64 23.36
N ALA A 362 16.06 3.58 22.57
CA ALA A 362 15.89 2.21 23.06
C ALA A 362 17.23 1.53 23.46
N GLY A 363 18.38 2.17 23.24
CA GLY A 363 19.70 1.59 23.53
C GLY A 363 20.07 0.41 22.63
N LEU A 364 19.53 0.34 21.40
CA LEU A 364 19.66 -0.80 20.48
C LEU A 364 20.52 -0.49 19.25
N GLN A 365 21.40 0.53 19.32
CA GLN A 365 22.25 0.98 18.21
C GLN A 365 23.17 -0.11 17.65
N VAL A 366 23.52 -1.12 18.44
CA VAL A 366 24.28 -2.30 17.97
C VAL A 366 23.52 -3.09 16.88
N HIS A 367 22.20 -2.97 16.84
CA HIS A 367 21.32 -3.62 15.87
C HIS A 367 20.88 -2.70 14.72
N ASP A 368 21.35 -1.45 14.69
CA ASP A 368 21.10 -0.48 13.62
C ASP A 368 22.35 0.37 13.41
N PRO A 369 23.37 -0.15 12.70
CA PRO A 369 24.66 0.51 12.55
C PRO A 369 24.55 1.86 11.83
N GLU A 370 25.36 2.84 12.24
CA GLU A 370 25.40 4.18 11.65
C GLU A 370 25.73 4.15 10.15
N GLU A 371 26.63 3.25 9.78
CA GLU A 371 27.15 3.07 8.42
C GLU A 371 26.06 2.62 7.44
N ALA A 372 24.94 2.09 7.94
CA ALA A 372 23.77 1.77 7.13
C ALA A 372 23.03 3.01 6.61
N TYR A 373 23.37 4.19 7.12
CA TYR A 373 22.83 5.47 6.71
C TYR A 373 23.81 6.17 5.75
N ARG A 374 23.30 6.66 4.62
CA ARG A 374 24.11 7.40 3.64
C ARG A 374 24.61 8.74 4.17
N ILE A 375 23.79 9.39 4.98
CA ILE A 375 24.03 10.69 5.60
C ILE A 375 24.01 10.42 7.09
N ASP A 376 25.05 10.89 7.78
CA ASP A 376 25.10 10.79 9.23
C ASP A 376 24.07 11.76 9.81
N LEU A 377 23.19 11.24 10.65
CA LEU A 377 22.06 12.02 11.17
C LEU A 377 22.47 13.07 12.20
N MET A 378 23.63 12.88 12.84
CA MET A 378 24.15 13.76 13.88
C MET A 378 25.15 14.77 13.34
N THR A 379 25.95 14.41 12.34
CA THR A 379 27.03 15.25 11.82
C THR A 379 26.81 15.81 10.42
N GLY A 380 25.85 15.27 9.65
CA GLY A 380 25.54 15.69 8.27
C GLY A 380 26.42 15.02 7.23
#